data_AF-A0A925AH30-F1
#
_entry.id   AF-A0A925AH30-F1
#
_cell.length_a   1.000
_cell.length_b   1.000
_cell.length_c   1.000
_cell.angle_alpha   90.00
_cell.angle_beta   90.00
_cell.angle_gamma   90.00
#
_symmetry.space_group_name_H-M   'P 1'
#
loop_
_entity.id
_entity.type
_entity.pdbx_description
1 polymer ?
#
loop_
_entity_poly.entity_id
_entity_poly.type
_entity_poly.pdbx_seq_one_letter_code
_entity_poly.pdbx_strand_id
1 'polypeptide(L)'
;MRSTTFFTAFSALLFLVSCKDKNKTVYEGCCGEDPITDSFFITTKLYDAHGNLVDSTIKANVYIPNIITNDSDGINDIFLVFGGANAISRVISMNCSSENGAPLFHSENFQPNDPGHSWNGLNTDGTIYQGRFNYEVKIEFVDGQVKTYTGEACAYRCNEEGFPTDHLPNCFFPYQHDGNGGLDLSLPAQTDCF
;
A
#
# COMPACT_ATOMS: atom_id res chain seq x y z
N MET A 1 -11.02 -72.69 33.78
CA MET A 1 -9.67 -72.60 33.17
C MET A 1 -9.81 -71.85 31.85
N ARG A 2 -9.14 -70.68 31.76
CA ARG A 2 -9.03 -69.74 30.61
C ARG A 2 -10.31 -69.09 30.05
N SER A 3 -10.52 -67.86 30.52
CA SER A 3 -11.34 -66.81 29.88
C SER A 3 -10.60 -66.26 28.65
N THR A 4 -11.32 -66.11 27.55
CA THR A 4 -10.84 -65.59 26.27
C THR A 4 -11.03 -64.07 26.26
N THR A 5 -9.95 -63.31 26.38
CA THR A 5 -9.98 -61.84 26.37
C THR A 5 -10.05 -61.33 24.93
N PHE A 6 -11.17 -60.72 24.56
CA PHE A 6 -11.34 -60.03 23.28
C PHE A 6 -10.65 -58.67 23.27
N PHE A 7 -9.89 -58.42 22.20
CA PHE A 7 -9.27 -57.15 21.84
C PHE A 7 -10.31 -56.06 21.57
N THR A 8 -10.15 -54.88 22.16
CA THR A 8 -10.65 -53.62 21.57
C THR A 8 -9.54 -52.57 21.68
N ALA A 9 -8.86 -52.32 20.58
CA ALA A 9 -7.93 -51.21 20.44
C ALA A 9 -8.75 -49.93 20.25
N PHE A 10 -8.75 -49.07 21.27
CA PHE A 10 -9.40 -47.77 21.21
C PHE A 10 -8.51 -46.84 20.37
N SER A 11 -8.83 -46.69 19.08
CA SER A 11 -8.19 -45.72 18.21
C SER A 11 -8.67 -44.31 18.60
N ALA A 12 -7.85 -43.59 19.36
CA ALA A 12 -8.08 -42.19 19.65
C ALA A 12 -7.72 -41.37 18.40
N LEU A 13 -8.73 -41.05 17.59
CA LEU A 13 -8.63 -40.01 16.57
C LEU A 13 -8.39 -38.67 17.30
N LEU A 14 -7.14 -38.20 17.32
CA LEU A 14 -6.85 -36.80 17.62
C LEU A 14 -7.42 -35.95 16.48
N PHE A 15 -8.62 -35.40 16.67
CA PHE A 15 -9.06 -34.24 15.91
C PHE A 15 -8.12 -33.09 16.27
N LEU A 16 -7.21 -32.75 15.37
CA LEU A 16 -6.53 -31.46 15.40
C LEU A 16 -7.61 -30.39 15.26
N VAL A 17 -8.08 -29.88 16.39
CA VAL A 17 -8.86 -28.65 16.44
C VAL A 17 -7.91 -27.58 15.91
N SER A 18 -8.13 -27.16 14.67
CA SER A 18 -7.57 -25.92 14.15
C SER A 18 -8.07 -24.81 15.07
N CYS A 19 -7.19 -24.25 15.90
CA CYS A 19 -7.42 -23.00 16.59
C CYS A 19 -7.53 -21.91 15.52
N LYS A 20 -8.72 -21.73 14.94
CA LYS A 20 -9.05 -20.51 14.24
C LYS A 20 -9.29 -19.47 15.32
N ASP A 21 -8.30 -18.62 15.56
CA ASP A 21 -8.39 -17.54 16.53
C ASP A 21 -9.65 -16.72 16.26
N LYS A 22 -10.56 -16.69 17.24
CA LYS A 22 -11.93 -16.16 17.08
C LYS A 22 -12.01 -14.63 17.10
N ASN A 23 -10.91 -13.92 16.85
CA ASN A 23 -10.88 -12.46 16.99
C ASN A 23 -9.99 -11.74 15.97
N LYS A 24 -9.65 -12.38 14.85
CA LYS A 24 -8.91 -11.74 13.76
C LYS A 24 -9.84 -10.83 12.96
N THR A 25 -9.64 -9.52 13.08
CA THR A 25 -10.37 -8.53 12.28
C THR A 25 -9.75 -8.44 10.88
N VAL A 26 -10.50 -7.91 9.91
CA VAL A 26 -9.96 -7.66 8.56
C VAL A 26 -8.84 -6.60 8.54
N TYR A 27 -8.70 -5.86 9.63
CA TYR A 27 -7.71 -4.81 9.84
C TYR A 27 -6.50 -5.26 10.65
N GLU A 28 -6.45 -6.52 11.10
CA GLU A 28 -5.28 -7.04 11.80
C GLU A 28 -4.03 -6.84 10.91
N GLY A 29 -2.98 -6.24 11.46
CA GLY A 29 -1.75 -5.93 10.71
C GLY A 29 -1.76 -4.62 9.91
N CYS A 30 -2.87 -3.88 9.88
CA CYS A 30 -2.88 -2.55 9.27
C CYS A 30 -1.85 -1.63 9.88
N CYS A 31 -1.19 -0.82 9.04
CA CYS A 31 -0.07 0.05 9.41
C CYS A 31 1.09 -0.71 10.10
N GLY A 32 1.23 -2.01 9.83
CA GLY A 32 2.36 -2.82 10.30
C GLY A 32 3.59 -2.73 9.41
N GLU A 33 3.41 -2.39 8.13
CA GLU A 33 4.48 -2.10 7.17
C GLU A 33 4.57 -0.58 6.95
N ASP A 34 5.80 -0.08 6.84
CA ASP A 34 6.08 1.33 6.57
C ASP A 34 5.60 1.74 5.16
N PRO A 35 5.23 3.02 4.94
CA PRO A 35 4.95 3.53 3.62
C PRO A 35 6.24 3.52 2.78
N ILE A 36 6.09 3.57 1.46
CA ILE A 36 7.27 3.80 0.60
C ILE A 36 7.66 5.26 0.74
N THR A 37 8.88 5.51 1.20
CA THR A 37 9.56 6.81 1.15
C THR A 37 10.94 6.62 0.53
N ASP A 38 11.04 6.75 -0.79
CA ASP A 38 12.33 6.65 -1.51
C ASP A 38 12.81 8.03 -1.93
N SER A 39 14.10 8.29 -1.77
CA SER A 39 14.73 9.56 -2.10
C SER A 39 16.15 9.31 -2.57
N PHE A 40 16.44 9.62 -3.84
CA PHE A 40 17.76 9.42 -4.44
C PHE A 40 18.06 10.50 -5.47
N PHE A 41 19.29 10.56 -5.93
CA PHE A 41 19.71 11.49 -6.96
C PHE A 41 19.83 10.78 -8.31
N ILE A 42 19.35 11.42 -9.36
CA ILE A 42 19.53 10.99 -10.74
C ILE A 42 20.28 12.07 -11.52
N THR A 43 21.06 11.63 -12.50
CA THR A 43 21.82 12.52 -13.38
C THR A 43 21.11 12.61 -14.72
N THR A 44 20.61 13.80 -15.04
CA THR A 44 20.06 14.10 -16.36
C THR A 44 21.06 14.90 -17.18
N LYS A 45 21.09 14.64 -18.49
CA LYS A 45 21.89 15.40 -19.44
C LYS A 45 21.14 16.68 -19.79
N LEU A 46 21.64 17.82 -19.31
CA LEU A 46 21.21 19.12 -19.79
C LEU A 46 22.23 19.66 -20.81
N TYR A 47 21.80 20.63 -21.60
CA TYR A 47 22.66 21.35 -22.52
C TYR A 47 22.62 22.84 -22.17
N ASP A 48 23.78 23.49 -22.10
CA ASP A 48 23.86 24.94 -21.90
C ASP A 48 23.42 25.71 -23.17
N ALA A 49 23.40 27.05 -23.09
CA ALA A 49 23.05 27.91 -24.23
C ALA A 49 24.01 27.78 -25.44
N HIS A 50 25.17 27.14 -25.26
CA HIS A 50 26.17 26.88 -26.30
C HIS A 50 26.14 25.42 -26.79
N GLY A 51 25.24 24.58 -26.27
CA GLY A 51 25.12 23.18 -26.64
C GLY A 51 26.15 22.25 -25.98
N ASN A 52 26.84 22.70 -24.92
CA ASN A 52 27.71 21.83 -24.13
C ASN A 52 26.87 21.00 -23.16
N LEU A 53 27.23 19.72 -23.01
CA LEU A 53 26.64 18.86 -21.99
C LEU A 53 26.97 19.38 -20.59
N VAL A 54 25.93 19.56 -19.79
CA VAL A 54 25.99 19.86 -18.36
C VAL A 54 25.19 18.80 -17.64
N ASP A 55 25.86 17.94 -16.89
CA ASP A 55 25.17 17.00 -16.01
C ASP A 55 24.42 17.78 -14.93
N SER A 56 23.12 17.54 -14.81
CA SER A 56 22.30 18.08 -13.75
C SER A 56 21.85 16.95 -12.84
N THR A 57 22.17 17.12 -11.56
CA THR A 57 21.70 16.21 -10.52
C THR A 57 20.38 16.72 -10.00
N ILE A 58 19.31 15.93 -10.16
CA ILE A 58 18.00 16.22 -9.59
C ILE A 58 17.65 15.18 -8.55
N LYS A 59 16.95 15.62 -7.51
CA LYS A 59 16.45 14.73 -6.45
C LYS A 59 15.14 14.10 -6.92
N ALA A 60 15.09 12.77 -6.92
CA ALA A 60 13.90 11.98 -7.19
C ALA A 60 13.33 11.50 -5.85
N ASN A 61 12.09 11.89 -5.54
CA ASN A 61 11.37 11.35 -4.38
C ASN A 61 10.13 10.58 -4.86
N VAL A 62 9.79 9.51 -4.13
CA VAL A 62 8.58 8.73 -4.29
C VAL A 62 7.97 8.50 -2.91
N TYR A 63 6.68 8.80 -2.79
CA TYR A 63 5.87 8.53 -1.60
C TYR A 63 4.64 7.70 -2.00
N ILE A 64 4.43 6.58 -1.31
CA ILE A 64 3.22 5.75 -1.44
C ILE A 64 2.70 5.50 -0.03
N PRO A 65 1.46 5.92 0.29
CA PRO A 65 0.89 5.78 1.63
C PRO A 65 0.68 4.30 1.99
N ASN A 66 0.47 4.01 3.28
CA ASN A 66 0.16 2.65 3.74
C ASN A 66 -1.29 2.51 4.25
N ILE A 67 -2.09 3.57 4.18
CA ILE A 67 -3.51 3.53 4.53
C ILE A 67 -4.32 4.58 3.77
N ILE A 68 -5.57 4.25 3.45
CA ILE A 68 -6.62 5.17 2.96
C ILE A 68 -7.88 5.02 3.84
N THR A 69 -8.68 6.07 3.90
CA THR A 69 -9.96 6.11 4.63
C THR A 69 -11.11 6.16 3.63
N ASN A 70 -12.00 5.19 3.63
CA ASN A 70 -13.16 5.13 2.71
C ASN A 70 -14.41 5.70 3.38
N ASP A 71 -14.40 6.99 3.70
CA ASP A 71 -15.54 7.72 4.29
C ASP A 71 -16.10 8.84 3.40
N SER A 72 -15.46 9.08 2.24
CA SER A 72 -15.93 9.96 1.17
C SER A 72 -16.00 11.44 1.57
N ASP A 73 -15.13 11.88 2.48
CA ASP A 73 -15.03 13.29 2.90
C ASP A 73 -14.11 14.12 1.98
N GLY A 74 -13.42 13.47 1.04
CA GLY A 74 -12.48 14.02 0.08
C GLY A 74 -11.02 13.99 0.55
N ILE A 75 -10.75 13.49 1.76
CA ILE A 75 -9.44 13.47 2.40
C ILE A 75 -9.05 12.01 2.63
N ASN A 76 -7.85 11.63 2.17
CA ASN A 76 -7.32 10.27 2.32
C ASN A 76 -8.16 9.14 1.71
N ASP A 77 -9.17 9.45 0.88
CA ASP A 77 -10.06 8.51 0.19
C ASP A 77 -9.44 7.73 -0.99
N ILE A 78 -8.23 8.09 -1.42
CA ILE A 78 -7.63 7.52 -2.62
C ILE A 78 -6.21 7.02 -2.38
N PHE A 79 -5.92 5.85 -2.92
CA PHE A 79 -4.57 5.30 -2.98
C PHE A 79 -3.89 5.80 -4.24
N LEU A 80 -2.83 6.60 -4.05
CA LEU A 80 -2.16 7.35 -5.10
C LEU A 80 -0.63 7.29 -4.92
N VAL A 81 0.09 7.29 -6.05
CA VAL A 81 1.55 7.39 -6.09
C VAL A 81 1.92 8.86 -6.16
N PHE A 82 2.65 9.35 -5.15
CA PHE A 82 3.19 10.70 -5.13
C PHE A 82 4.65 10.70 -5.58
N GLY A 83 5.03 11.72 -6.34
CA GLY A 83 6.34 11.74 -6.96
C GLY A 83 6.78 13.12 -7.44
N GLY A 84 8.08 13.38 -7.43
CA GLY A 84 8.64 14.61 -7.98
C GLY A 84 8.49 14.65 -9.50
N ALA A 85 7.60 15.50 -10.01
CA ALA A 85 7.23 15.55 -11.44
C ALA A 85 8.42 15.82 -12.39
N ASN A 86 9.49 16.45 -11.90
CA ASN A 86 10.68 16.72 -12.72
C ASN A 86 11.64 15.53 -12.83
N ALA A 87 11.52 14.52 -11.96
CA ALA A 87 12.43 13.38 -11.88
C ALA A 87 11.81 12.07 -12.40
N ILE A 88 10.48 11.98 -12.42
CA ILE A 88 9.75 10.81 -12.89
C ILE A 88 9.27 11.07 -14.31
N SER A 89 9.58 10.15 -15.23
CA SER A 89 9.08 10.16 -16.60
C SER A 89 7.61 9.71 -16.64
N ARG A 90 7.30 8.58 -15.98
CA ARG A 90 5.95 8.06 -15.80
C ARG A 90 5.90 6.98 -14.73
N VAL A 91 4.71 6.75 -14.19
CA VAL A 91 4.35 5.47 -13.59
C VAL A 91 3.99 4.51 -14.73
N ILE A 92 4.80 3.48 -14.93
CA ILE A 92 4.57 2.45 -15.96
C ILE A 92 3.30 1.68 -15.61
N SER A 93 3.17 1.24 -14.36
CA SER A 93 2.01 0.49 -13.89
C SER A 93 1.82 0.64 -12.38
N MET A 94 0.56 0.61 -11.94
CA MET A 94 0.15 0.42 -10.56
C MET A 94 -0.89 -0.71 -10.52
N ASN A 95 -0.58 -1.76 -9.75
CA ASN A 95 -1.45 -2.91 -9.53
C ASN A 95 -1.78 -2.98 -8.05
N CYS A 96 -3.06 -3.08 -7.69
CA CYS A 96 -3.51 -3.37 -6.34
C CYS A 96 -4.31 -4.67 -6.33
N SER A 97 -4.10 -5.50 -5.31
CA SER A 97 -4.75 -6.79 -5.14
C SER A 97 -5.10 -7.03 -3.68
N SER A 98 -6.16 -7.79 -3.42
CA SER A 98 -6.51 -8.16 -2.06
C SER A 98 -5.42 -9.00 -1.39
N GLU A 99 -5.54 -9.22 -0.08
CA GLU A 99 -4.63 -10.11 0.67
C GLU A 99 -4.52 -11.51 0.05
N ASN A 100 -5.57 -11.97 -0.64
CA ASN A 100 -5.62 -13.28 -1.30
C ASN A 100 -5.26 -13.23 -2.81
N GLY A 101 -4.77 -12.09 -3.31
CA GLY A 101 -4.34 -11.90 -4.70
C GLY A 101 -5.47 -11.64 -5.71
N ALA A 102 -6.70 -11.40 -5.26
CA ALA A 102 -7.76 -10.99 -6.19
C ALA A 102 -7.50 -9.55 -6.68
N PRO A 103 -7.66 -9.26 -7.98
CA PRO A 103 -7.39 -7.92 -8.50
C PRO A 103 -8.38 -6.89 -7.95
N LEU A 104 -7.88 -5.74 -7.49
CA LEU A 104 -8.69 -4.63 -7.00
C LEU A 104 -8.58 -3.42 -7.94
N PHE A 105 -7.38 -3.12 -8.42
CA PHE A 105 -7.13 -1.96 -9.26
C PHE A 105 -5.93 -2.19 -10.20
N HIS A 106 -6.00 -1.56 -11.37
CA HIS A 106 -4.92 -1.53 -12.33
C HIS A 106 -4.94 -0.23 -13.13
N SER A 107 -3.77 0.38 -13.30
CA SER A 107 -3.58 1.58 -14.12
C SER A 107 -2.17 1.58 -14.71
N GLU A 108 -2.00 2.16 -15.90
CA GLU A 108 -0.74 2.17 -16.63
C GLU A 108 -0.47 3.52 -17.30
N ASN A 109 0.82 3.81 -17.51
CA ASN A 109 1.31 4.93 -18.32
C ASN A 109 0.73 6.30 -17.94
N PHE A 110 0.84 6.66 -16.66
CA PHE A 110 0.33 7.93 -16.12
C PHE A 110 1.40 8.74 -15.40
N GLN A 111 1.12 10.01 -15.12
CA GLN A 111 2.00 10.88 -14.34
C GLN A 111 1.80 10.66 -12.84
N PRO A 112 2.83 10.74 -12.00
CA PRO A 112 2.64 10.70 -10.55
C PRO A 112 1.79 11.90 -10.10
N ASN A 113 1.16 11.76 -8.93
CA ASN A 113 0.22 12.74 -8.37
C ASN A 113 -1.06 12.97 -9.21
N ASP A 114 -1.36 12.10 -10.19
CA ASP A 114 -2.60 12.20 -10.97
C ASP A 114 -3.76 11.43 -10.29
N PRO A 115 -4.74 12.12 -9.69
CA PRO A 115 -5.87 11.45 -9.04
C PRO A 115 -6.74 10.66 -10.01
N GLY A 116 -6.71 10.96 -11.32
CA GLY A 116 -7.43 10.19 -12.35
C GLY A 116 -6.92 8.75 -12.51
N HIS A 117 -5.74 8.45 -11.97
CA HIS A 117 -5.11 7.13 -11.98
C HIS A 117 -4.93 6.55 -10.56
N SER A 118 -5.73 7.02 -9.61
CA SER A 118 -5.77 6.53 -8.23
C SER A 118 -6.80 5.41 -8.04
N TRP A 119 -6.67 4.63 -6.96
CA TRP A 119 -7.69 3.69 -6.52
C TRP A 119 -8.52 4.27 -5.39
N ASN A 120 -9.83 4.31 -5.54
CA ASN A 120 -10.78 4.87 -4.57
C ASN A 120 -11.26 3.87 -3.51
N GLY A 121 -10.52 2.80 -3.29
CA GLY A 121 -10.86 1.80 -2.28
C GLY A 121 -12.10 0.94 -2.59
N LEU A 122 -12.62 0.94 -3.83
CA LEU A 122 -13.76 0.11 -4.23
C LEU A 122 -13.33 -1.22 -4.87
N ASN A 123 -14.13 -2.26 -4.64
CA ASN A 123 -14.12 -3.50 -5.41
C ASN A 123 -14.62 -3.26 -6.85
N THR A 124 -14.38 -4.24 -7.72
CA THR A 124 -14.84 -4.22 -9.13
C THR A 124 -16.37 -4.16 -9.29
N ASP A 125 -17.13 -4.58 -8.26
CA ASP A 125 -18.60 -4.49 -8.22
C ASP A 125 -19.11 -3.17 -7.62
N GLY A 126 -18.22 -2.26 -7.23
CA GLY A 126 -18.53 -0.96 -6.63
C GLY A 126 -18.76 -0.99 -5.12
N THR A 127 -18.63 -2.14 -4.45
CA THR A 127 -18.66 -2.21 -2.99
C THR A 127 -17.36 -1.67 -2.37
N ILE A 128 -17.41 -1.16 -1.14
CA ILE A 128 -16.22 -0.67 -0.44
C ILE A 128 -15.32 -1.86 -0.06
N TYR A 129 -14.04 -1.80 -0.42
CA TYR A 129 -13.03 -2.73 0.07
C TYR A 129 -12.61 -2.32 1.49
N GLN A 130 -12.42 -3.32 2.34
CA GLN A 130 -12.00 -3.15 3.74
C GLN A 130 -10.87 -4.14 4.06
N GLY A 131 -9.86 -3.64 4.76
CA GLY A 131 -8.73 -4.44 5.22
C GLY A 131 -7.47 -4.23 4.38
N ARG A 132 -6.56 -5.20 4.49
CA ARG A 132 -5.22 -5.11 3.88
C ARG A 132 -5.26 -5.46 2.39
N PHE A 133 -4.42 -4.81 1.61
CA PHE A 133 -4.23 -5.08 0.19
C PHE A 133 -2.74 -4.94 -0.16
N ASN A 134 -2.31 -5.69 -1.16
CA ASN A 134 -0.96 -5.63 -1.70
C ASN A 134 -0.93 -4.72 -2.93
N TYR A 135 0.17 -4.02 -3.13
CA TYR A 135 0.40 -3.26 -4.36
C TYR A 135 1.79 -3.48 -4.95
N GLU A 136 1.87 -3.30 -6.27
CA GLU A 136 3.10 -3.18 -7.04
C GLU A 136 3.03 -1.95 -7.94
N VAL A 137 4.03 -1.08 -7.85
CA VAL A 137 4.15 0.14 -8.66
C VAL A 137 5.49 0.13 -9.38
N LYS A 138 5.46 0.27 -10.70
CA LYS A 138 6.67 0.36 -11.52
C LYS A 138 6.82 1.78 -12.05
N ILE A 139 7.95 2.42 -11.77
CA ILE A 139 8.20 3.83 -12.10
C ILE A 139 9.43 3.93 -13.01
N GLU A 140 9.29 4.68 -14.10
CA GLU A 140 10.38 5.09 -14.98
C GLU A 140 10.79 6.53 -14.65
N PHE A 141 12.09 6.72 -14.40
CA PHE A 141 12.68 8.02 -14.12
C PHE A 141 13.24 8.66 -15.40
N VAL A 142 13.43 9.97 -15.38
CA VAL A 142 13.83 10.74 -16.58
C VAL A 142 15.21 10.38 -17.14
N ASP A 143 16.06 9.73 -16.33
CA ASP A 143 17.35 9.20 -16.75
C ASP A 143 17.28 7.78 -17.35
N GLY A 144 16.06 7.22 -17.45
CA GLY A 144 15.78 5.89 -17.96
C GLY A 144 15.88 4.76 -16.94
N GLN A 145 16.22 5.05 -15.68
CA GLN A 145 16.14 4.05 -14.61
C GLN A 145 14.69 3.62 -14.39
N VAL A 146 14.49 2.35 -14.10
CA VAL A 146 13.17 1.80 -13.75
C VAL A 146 13.27 1.14 -12.39
N LYS A 147 12.41 1.53 -11.45
CA LYS A 147 12.29 0.89 -10.14
C LYS A 147 10.90 0.28 -9.98
N THR A 148 10.85 -0.82 -9.24
CA THR A 148 9.60 -1.44 -8.78
C THR A 148 9.51 -1.26 -7.28
N TYR A 149 8.36 -0.78 -6.81
CA TYR A 149 7.99 -0.64 -5.42
C TYR A 149 6.86 -1.62 -5.12
N THR A 150 6.99 -2.38 -4.04
CA THR A 150 5.96 -3.31 -3.57
C THR A 150 5.69 -3.03 -2.11
N GLY A 151 4.44 -3.13 -1.69
CA GLY A 151 4.09 -2.97 -0.29
C GLY A 151 2.69 -3.50 0.02
N GLU A 152 2.35 -3.41 1.30
CA GLU A 152 1.00 -3.63 1.83
C GLU A 152 0.44 -2.29 2.30
N ALA A 153 -0.86 -2.11 2.11
CA ALA A 153 -1.58 -0.95 2.61
C ALA A 153 -2.99 -1.37 3.08
N CYS A 154 -3.69 -0.47 3.75
CA CYS A 154 -5.04 -0.70 4.25
C CYS A 154 -6.07 0.24 3.65
N ALA A 155 -7.24 -0.31 3.34
CA ALA A 155 -8.44 0.49 3.16
C ALA A 155 -9.31 0.34 4.41
N TYR A 156 -9.46 1.42 5.16
CA TYR A 156 -10.24 1.43 6.39
C TYR A 156 -11.48 2.29 6.18
N ARG A 157 -12.63 1.84 6.67
CA ARG A 157 -13.85 2.66 6.66
C ARG A 157 -14.04 3.23 8.05
N CYS A 158 -14.11 4.55 8.17
CA CYS A 158 -14.22 5.21 9.46
C CYS A 158 -15.43 4.72 10.28
N ASN A 159 -15.26 4.68 11.59
CA ASN A 159 -16.24 4.18 12.56
C ASN A 159 -16.53 2.66 12.47
N GLU A 160 -15.70 1.88 11.80
CA GLU A 160 -15.77 0.42 11.85
C GLU A 160 -14.99 -0.12 13.05
N GLU A 161 -15.52 -1.15 13.72
CA GLU A 161 -14.83 -1.76 14.85
C GLU A 161 -13.63 -2.62 14.38
N GLY A 162 -12.64 -2.78 15.27
CA GLY A 162 -11.57 -3.76 15.09
C GLY A 162 -10.32 -3.25 14.39
N PHE A 163 -10.15 -1.93 14.24
CA PHE A 163 -8.87 -1.35 13.83
C PHE A 163 -7.82 -1.46 14.97
N PRO A 164 -6.57 -1.85 14.67
CA PRO A 164 -5.50 -1.91 15.68
C PRO A 164 -5.02 -0.49 16.04
N THR A 165 -5.62 0.11 17.07
CA THR A 165 -5.30 1.49 17.49
C THR A 165 -3.85 1.66 17.96
N ASP A 166 -3.19 0.58 18.37
CA ASP A 166 -1.79 0.54 18.76
C ASP A 166 -0.83 0.81 17.58
N HIS A 167 -1.26 0.58 16.34
CA HIS A 167 -0.49 0.84 15.13
C HIS A 167 -0.70 2.24 14.55
N LEU A 168 -1.63 3.04 15.09
CA LEU A 168 -1.95 4.38 14.57
C LEU A 168 -0.74 5.31 14.36
N PRO A 169 0.29 5.34 15.25
CA PRO A 169 1.47 6.16 15.02
C PRO A 169 2.25 5.83 13.73
N ASN A 170 2.02 4.64 13.15
CA ASN A 170 2.68 4.15 11.94
C ASN A 170 1.74 4.20 10.71
N CYS A 171 0.58 4.82 10.83
CA CYS A 171 -0.32 5.05 9.71
C CYS A 171 0.04 6.35 8.99
N PHE A 172 0.34 6.26 7.69
CA PHE A 172 0.74 7.37 6.85
C PHE A 172 -0.22 7.51 5.67
N PHE A 173 -0.84 8.68 5.60
CA PHE A 173 -2.01 8.93 4.77
C PHE A 173 -1.64 9.67 3.48
N PRO A 174 -2.48 9.60 2.42
CA PRO A 174 -2.27 10.34 1.18
C PRO A 174 -2.04 11.84 1.40
N TYR A 175 -2.76 12.47 2.33
CA TYR A 175 -2.65 13.90 2.60
C TYR A 175 -1.28 14.34 3.15
N GLN A 176 -0.49 13.43 3.72
CA GLN A 176 0.81 13.75 4.32
C GLN A 176 1.94 13.83 3.29
N HIS A 177 1.70 14.43 2.12
CA HIS A 177 2.69 14.55 1.05
C HIS A 177 3.18 16.00 0.89
N ASP A 178 4.45 16.18 0.52
CA ASP A 178 5.08 17.51 0.32
C ASP A 178 4.83 18.12 -1.08
N GLY A 179 3.96 17.50 -1.88
CA GLY A 179 3.70 17.85 -3.28
C GLY A 179 4.81 17.48 -4.29
N ASN A 180 5.95 16.98 -3.83
CA ASN A 180 7.13 16.61 -4.63
C ASN A 180 7.57 15.16 -4.39
N GLY A 181 6.65 14.30 -3.92
CA GLY A 181 6.87 12.88 -3.68
C GLY A 181 7.56 12.55 -2.35
N GLY A 182 7.69 13.50 -1.43
CA GLY A 182 8.15 13.27 -0.07
C GLY A 182 6.98 13.16 0.92
N LEU A 183 7.21 12.43 2.01
CA LEU A 183 6.34 12.39 3.18
C LEU A 183 6.59 13.65 4.04
N ASP A 184 5.52 14.39 4.36
CA ASP A 184 5.55 15.59 5.20
C ASP A 184 4.89 15.32 6.56
N LEU A 185 5.72 15.06 7.56
CA LEU A 185 5.29 14.79 8.94
C LEU A 185 4.85 16.05 9.70
N SER A 186 4.96 17.24 9.11
CA SER A 186 4.36 18.46 9.68
C SER A 186 2.86 18.52 9.43
N LEU A 187 2.34 17.77 8.45
CA LEU A 187 0.93 17.61 8.18
C LEU A 187 0.32 16.59 9.16
N PRO A 188 -0.86 16.87 9.74
CA PRO A 188 -1.46 16.00 10.74
C PRO A 188 -1.87 14.66 10.12
N ALA A 189 -1.63 13.58 10.86
CA ALA A 189 -2.25 12.29 10.59
C ALA A 189 -3.75 12.37 10.95
N GLN A 190 -4.58 11.60 10.23
CA GLN A 190 -6.00 11.51 10.53
C GLN A 190 -6.23 10.64 11.77
N THR A 191 -6.90 11.19 12.78
CA THR A 191 -7.12 10.52 14.08
C THR A 191 -8.59 10.43 14.47
N ASP A 192 -9.46 11.20 13.85
CA ASP A 192 -10.91 11.23 14.08
C ASP A 192 -11.66 10.02 13.50
N CYS A 193 -11.03 9.29 12.58
CA CYS A 193 -11.56 8.09 11.94
C CYS A 193 -11.45 6.81 12.81
N PHE A 194 -10.55 6.80 13.81
CA PHE A 194 -10.07 5.61 14.53
C PHE A 194 -10.40 5.59 16.03
#